data_AF-A0A378AT45-F1
#
_entry.id   AF-A0A378AT45-F1
#
_cell.length_a   1.000
_cell.length_b   1.000
_cell.length_c   1.000
_cell.angle_alpha   90.00
_cell.angle_beta   90.00
_cell.angle_gamma   90.00
#
_symmetry.space_group_name_H-M   'P 1'
#
loop_
_entity.id
_entity.type
_entity.pdbx_description
1 polymer ?
#
loop_
_entity_poly.entity_id
_entity_poly.type
_entity_poly.pdbx_seq_one_letter_code
_entity_poly.pdbx_strand_id
1 'polypeptide(L)'
;MADHQRWFTPQGFTRFPPARLEQFAIDLPDAGPQWVADQVFYQIFPDRFARSAARDADQDAVYYHHAAGREIVRKAWDDPLTGEAGGSTFYGGDLDGISEKLPYLKQLGVTALYLNPVFAAPSVHKYDTEDYRRVDPQFGGDAALLRLRHNTQRAGMRMILDGVFNHTGDSHPWFDRHQQGSGGAGHDPDSPWRDWFTFSEEGQAHNWLGYASLPKLDYRRPAGQRDLCR
;
A
#
# COMPACT_ATOMS: atom_id res chain seq x y z
N MET A 1 -39.31 45.96 18.97
CA MET A 1 -38.00 45.59 19.54
C MET A 1 -37.42 44.55 18.61
N ALA A 2 -36.31 44.85 17.93
CA ALA A 2 -35.75 43.95 16.93
C ALA A 2 -35.10 42.74 17.60
N ASP A 3 -35.41 41.56 17.10
CA ASP A 3 -34.97 40.28 17.64
C ASP A 3 -33.44 40.14 17.46
N HIS A 4 -32.70 40.17 18.58
CA HIS A 4 -31.23 40.12 18.60
C HIS A 4 -30.70 38.67 18.67
N GLN A 5 -31.49 37.68 18.25
CA GLN A 5 -31.06 36.28 18.29
C GLN A 5 -29.86 36.03 17.37
N ARG A 6 -28.83 35.38 17.92
CA ARG A 6 -27.68 34.87 17.18
C ARG A 6 -27.40 33.43 17.58
N TRP A 7 -26.80 32.68 16.68
CA TRP A 7 -26.38 31.30 16.87
C TRP A 7 -24.85 31.26 16.91
N PHE A 8 -24.27 30.45 17.80
CA PHE A 8 -22.83 30.28 17.91
C PHE A 8 -22.43 28.88 17.41
N THR A 9 -21.40 28.84 16.57
CA THR A 9 -20.93 27.67 15.82
C THR A 9 -19.40 27.58 15.88
N PRO A 10 -18.78 26.49 15.40
CA PRO A 10 -17.32 26.46 15.18
C PRO A 10 -16.82 27.59 14.27
N GLN A 11 -17.65 28.10 13.34
CA GLN A 11 -17.32 29.24 12.47
C GLN A 11 -17.63 30.62 13.10
N GLY A 12 -18.12 30.65 14.34
CA GLY A 12 -18.47 31.88 15.06
C GLY A 12 -19.97 32.18 15.07
N PHE A 13 -20.32 33.47 15.15
CA PHE A 13 -21.71 33.91 15.31
C PHE A 13 -22.44 34.11 13.97
N THR A 14 -23.63 33.53 13.85
CA THR A 14 -24.52 33.68 12.69
C THR A 14 -25.86 34.25 13.11
N ARG A 15 -26.59 34.86 12.17
CA ARG A 15 -27.97 35.34 12.38
C ARG A 15 -29.03 34.27 12.14
N PHE A 16 -28.66 33.20 11.43
CA PHE A 16 -29.57 32.11 11.05
C PHE A 16 -29.12 30.82 11.72
N PRO A 17 -30.05 29.90 12.05
CA PRO A 17 -29.71 28.59 12.57
C PRO A 17 -28.71 27.88 11.62
N PRO A 18 -27.62 27.31 12.15
CA PRO A 18 -26.59 26.66 11.34
C PRO A 18 -27.09 25.35 10.72
N ALA A 19 -26.58 25.01 9.54
CA ALA A 19 -26.79 23.69 8.94
C ALA A 19 -26.20 22.59 9.85
N ARG A 20 -26.66 21.34 9.71
CA ARG A 20 -26.22 20.23 10.58
C ARG A 20 -24.68 20.07 10.61
N LEU A 21 -24.00 20.28 9.48
CA LEU A 21 -22.54 20.16 9.37
C LEU A 21 -21.77 21.38 9.93
N GLU A 22 -22.48 22.46 10.28
CA GLU A 22 -21.92 23.68 10.87
C GLU A 22 -22.16 23.74 12.39
N GLN A 23 -22.75 22.69 12.97
CA GLN A 23 -22.93 22.58 14.42
C GLN A 23 -21.68 21.97 15.05
N PHE A 24 -21.51 22.22 16.35
CA PHE A 24 -20.52 21.48 17.13
C PHE A 24 -20.82 19.98 17.05
N ALA A 25 -19.80 19.18 16.75
CA ALA A 25 -19.85 17.74 16.87
C ALA A 25 -19.20 17.34 18.21
N ILE A 26 -19.85 16.43 18.92
CA ILE A 26 -19.23 15.75 20.05
C ILE A 26 -18.65 14.46 19.49
N ASP A 27 -17.33 14.41 19.41
CA ASP A 27 -16.62 13.16 19.18
C ASP A 27 -16.52 12.41 20.51
N LEU A 28 -17.14 11.24 20.60
CA LEU A 28 -17.05 10.41 21.79
C LEU A 28 -15.67 9.73 21.78
N PRO A 29 -14.93 9.69 22.91
CA PRO A 29 -13.61 9.10 22.92
C PRO A 29 -13.65 7.66 22.41
N ASP A 30 -13.05 7.43 21.25
CA ASP A 30 -12.77 6.11 20.73
C ASP A 30 -11.56 5.52 21.49
N ALA A 31 -11.61 4.22 21.79
CA ALA A 31 -10.47 3.43 22.30
C ALA A 31 -9.38 3.19 21.24
N GLY A 32 -9.41 3.94 20.14
CA GLY A 32 -8.40 3.97 19.09
C GLY A 32 -6.99 4.21 19.64
N PRO A 33 -5.95 3.93 18.82
CA PRO A 33 -4.56 3.94 19.24
C PRO A 33 -4.10 5.34 19.66
N GLN A 34 -4.16 5.62 20.96
CA GLN A 34 -3.84 6.93 21.55
C GLN A 34 -2.44 7.42 21.20
N TRP A 35 -1.50 6.48 20.97
CA TRP A 35 -0.13 6.81 20.61
C TRP A 35 -0.02 7.64 19.33
N VAL A 36 -0.99 7.55 18.40
CA VAL A 36 -0.93 8.20 17.07
C VAL A 36 -0.91 9.73 17.18
N ALA A 37 -1.63 10.30 18.14
CA ALA A 37 -1.77 11.75 18.28
C ALA A 37 -0.44 12.47 18.53
N ASP A 38 0.52 11.78 19.17
CA ASP A 38 1.81 12.34 19.55
C ASP A 38 2.95 11.99 18.59
N GLN A 39 2.65 11.53 17.37
CA GLN A 39 3.67 11.05 16.43
C GLN A 39 4.03 12.04 15.35
N VAL A 40 5.31 12.02 14.98
CA VAL A 40 5.81 12.61 13.74
C VAL A 40 6.02 11.46 12.74
N PHE A 41 5.13 11.40 11.75
CA PHE A 41 5.17 10.39 10.70
C PHE A 41 6.15 10.78 9.58
N TYR A 42 6.88 9.78 9.09
CA TYR A 42 7.68 9.88 7.87
C TYR A 42 7.28 8.78 6.90
N GLN A 43 6.76 9.18 5.73
CA GLN A 43 6.38 8.26 4.68
C GLN A 43 7.61 7.86 3.86
N ILE A 44 7.76 6.57 3.58
CA ILE A 44 8.87 6.02 2.82
C ILE A 44 8.33 5.22 1.64
N PHE A 45 8.80 5.57 0.45
CA PHE A 45 8.69 4.74 -0.75
C PHE A 45 9.97 3.88 -0.85
N PRO A 46 9.91 2.56 -0.53
CA PRO A 46 11.11 1.78 -0.22
C PRO A 46 12.20 1.79 -1.31
N ASP A 47 11.83 1.56 -2.57
CA ASP A 47 12.78 1.50 -3.70
C ASP A 47 13.59 2.81 -3.90
N ARG A 48 13.11 3.94 -3.37
CA ARG A 48 13.67 5.28 -3.64
C ARG A 48 14.28 5.95 -2.41
N PHE A 49 14.27 5.30 -1.27
CA PHE A 49 14.72 5.93 -0.02
C PHE A 49 16.19 5.67 0.30
N ALA A 50 16.59 4.41 0.38
CA ALA A 50 17.98 4.02 0.63
C ALA A 50 18.24 2.61 0.12
N ARG A 51 19.36 2.43 -0.58
CA ARG A 51 19.89 1.15 -1.02
C ARG A 51 20.89 0.62 0.00
N SER A 52 20.63 -0.54 0.60
CA SER A 52 21.57 -1.17 1.54
C SER A 52 22.85 -1.65 0.85
N ALA A 53 23.94 -1.73 1.62
CA ALA A 53 25.20 -2.27 1.12
C ALA A 53 25.20 -3.81 1.01
N ALA A 54 24.33 -4.48 1.77
CA ALA A 54 24.31 -5.93 1.93
C ALA A 54 23.34 -6.66 0.98
N ARG A 55 22.97 -6.04 -0.14
CA ARG A 55 22.02 -6.62 -1.11
C ARG A 55 22.54 -7.93 -1.69
N ASP A 56 21.63 -8.87 -1.88
CA ASP A 56 21.91 -10.14 -2.54
C ASP A 56 21.51 -10.17 -4.02
N ALA A 57 21.78 -11.30 -4.68
CA ALA A 57 21.48 -11.49 -6.09
C ALA A 57 19.98 -11.59 -6.38
N ASP A 58 19.19 -12.10 -5.43
CA ASP A 58 17.73 -12.26 -5.59
C ASP A 58 17.05 -10.90 -5.56
N GLN A 59 17.53 -9.98 -4.71
CA GLN A 59 17.06 -8.60 -4.66
C GLN A 59 17.27 -7.83 -5.97
N ASP A 60 18.24 -8.29 -6.76
CA ASP A 60 18.77 -7.65 -7.94
C ASP A 60 18.34 -8.36 -9.25
N ALA A 61 17.53 -9.41 -9.12
CA ALA A 61 17.00 -10.19 -10.23
C ALA A 61 16.12 -9.35 -11.16
N VAL A 62 16.23 -9.61 -12.46
CA VAL A 62 15.38 -9.02 -13.50
C VAL A 62 14.32 -10.04 -13.88
N TYR A 63 13.07 -9.61 -13.90
CA TYR A 63 11.92 -10.43 -14.27
C TYR A 63 11.01 -9.69 -15.24
N TYR A 64 10.10 -10.44 -15.87
CA TYR A 64 9.13 -9.90 -16.82
C TYR A 64 7.89 -9.37 -16.09
N HIS A 65 7.62 -8.07 -16.20
CA HIS A 65 6.41 -7.45 -15.67
C HIS A 65 5.31 -7.54 -16.73
N HIS A 66 4.46 -8.56 -16.62
CA HIS A 66 3.44 -8.90 -17.62
C HIS A 66 2.46 -7.77 -17.92
N ALA A 67 1.94 -7.08 -16.91
CA ALA A 67 1.01 -5.97 -17.10
C ALA A 67 1.65 -4.79 -17.86
N ALA A 68 2.98 -4.62 -17.75
CA ALA A 68 3.74 -3.62 -18.51
C ALA A 68 4.25 -4.14 -19.87
N GLY A 69 4.14 -5.44 -20.15
CA GLY A 69 4.62 -6.07 -21.38
C GLY A 69 6.14 -5.98 -21.58
N ARG A 70 6.93 -5.91 -20.51
CA ARG A 70 8.40 -5.76 -20.58
C ARG A 70 9.11 -6.29 -19.34
N GLU A 71 10.40 -6.53 -19.48
CA GLU A 71 11.30 -6.71 -18.34
C GLU A 71 11.39 -5.43 -17.50
N ILE A 72 11.63 -5.60 -16.21
CA ILE A 72 11.92 -4.48 -15.33
C ILE A 72 13.27 -3.84 -15.70
N VAL A 73 13.38 -2.54 -15.46
CA VAL A 73 14.59 -1.76 -15.73
C VAL A 73 15.26 -1.42 -14.42
N ARG A 74 16.55 -1.74 -14.30
CA ARG A 74 17.37 -1.31 -13.16
C ARG A 74 18.15 -0.05 -13.52
N LYS A 75 18.20 0.89 -12.60
CA LYS A 75 18.96 2.13 -12.72
C LYS A 75 19.98 2.28 -11.60
N ALA A 76 21.05 3.02 -11.86
CA ALA A 76 21.92 3.48 -10.79
C ALA A 76 21.18 4.52 -9.93
N TRP A 77 21.63 4.69 -8.69
CA TRP A 77 20.94 5.53 -7.71
C TRP A 77 20.75 6.98 -8.20
N ASP A 78 21.77 7.52 -8.88
CA ASP A 78 21.80 8.91 -9.35
C ASP A 78 21.26 9.08 -10.79
N ASP A 79 20.80 8.00 -11.44
CA ASP A 79 20.24 8.11 -12.79
C ASP A 79 18.88 8.83 -12.76
N PRO A 80 18.60 9.73 -13.72
CA PRO A 80 17.34 10.45 -13.74
C PRO A 80 16.15 9.51 -13.97
N LEU A 81 15.07 9.73 -13.22
CA LEU A 81 13.80 9.06 -13.49
C LEU A 81 13.22 9.62 -14.80
N THR A 82 12.84 8.72 -15.68
CA THR A 82 12.22 9.02 -16.97
C THR A 82 10.75 8.63 -16.91
N GLY A 83 9.90 9.26 -17.73
CA GLY A 83 8.49 8.85 -17.84
C GLY A 83 8.31 7.46 -18.45
N GLU A 84 9.32 6.94 -19.15
CA GLU A 84 9.31 5.58 -19.67
C GLU A 84 9.40 4.55 -18.55
N ALA A 85 8.52 3.52 -18.61
CA ALA A 85 8.52 2.38 -17.70
C ALA A 85 8.52 2.77 -16.21
N GLY A 86 7.86 3.87 -15.85
CA GLY A 86 7.89 4.40 -14.47
C GLY A 86 7.48 3.36 -13.42
N GLY A 87 6.49 2.51 -13.72
CA GLY A 87 6.04 1.41 -12.87
C GLY A 87 6.96 0.18 -12.84
N SER A 88 7.92 0.08 -13.76
CA SER A 88 8.85 -1.06 -13.89
C SER A 88 10.32 -0.63 -13.73
N THR A 89 10.59 0.58 -13.23
CA THR A 89 11.97 1.09 -13.05
C THR A 89 12.36 1.07 -11.58
N PHE A 90 13.46 0.37 -11.28
CA PHE A 90 13.93 0.07 -9.93
C PHE A 90 15.31 0.67 -9.69
N TYR A 91 15.49 1.26 -8.51
CA TYR A 91 16.74 1.87 -8.06
C TYR A 91 17.43 1.03 -6.96
N GLY A 92 16.72 0.03 -6.43
CA GLY A 92 17.25 -0.93 -5.48
C GLY A 92 17.22 -0.47 -4.04
N GLY A 93 16.31 0.44 -3.69
CA GLY A 93 16.04 0.73 -2.28
C GLY A 93 15.35 -0.47 -1.60
N ASP A 94 15.62 -0.67 -0.32
CA ASP A 94 15.18 -1.85 0.43
C ASP A 94 14.99 -1.59 1.94
N LEU A 95 14.48 -2.59 2.66
CA LEU A 95 14.14 -2.47 4.08
C LEU A 95 15.38 -2.37 4.98
N ASP A 96 16.47 -3.02 4.62
CA ASP A 96 17.73 -2.87 5.36
C ASP A 96 18.33 -1.47 5.17
N GLY A 97 18.20 -0.88 3.98
CA GLY A 97 18.60 0.50 3.70
C GLY A 97 17.79 1.51 4.52
N ILE A 98 16.49 1.27 4.70
CA ILE A 98 15.67 2.03 5.65
C ILE A 98 16.21 1.87 7.08
N SER A 99 16.54 0.64 7.47
CA SER A 99 17.07 0.33 8.80
C SER A 99 18.40 1.07 9.06
N GLU A 100 19.29 1.17 8.07
CA GLU A 100 20.55 1.90 8.15
C GLU A 100 20.35 3.42 8.35
N LYS A 101 19.21 3.96 7.90
CA LYS A 101 18.86 5.39 8.02
C LYS A 101 18.02 5.75 9.25
N LEU A 102 17.67 4.79 10.12
CA LEU A 102 16.97 5.09 11.37
C LEU A 102 17.67 6.15 12.25
N PRO A 103 19.02 6.20 12.37
CA PRO A 103 19.68 7.27 13.10
C PRO A 103 19.41 8.67 12.52
N TYR A 104 19.39 8.79 11.18
CA TYR A 104 19.05 10.04 10.49
C TYR A 104 17.59 10.44 10.76
N LEU A 105 16.65 9.50 10.65
CA LEU A 105 15.23 9.76 10.92
C LEU A 105 15.00 10.16 12.39
N LYS A 106 15.75 9.56 13.32
CA LYS A 106 15.69 9.90 14.74
C LYS A 106 16.19 11.31 15.00
N GLN A 107 17.27 11.72 14.33
CA GLN A 107 17.80 13.09 14.42
C GLN A 107 16.80 14.13 13.91
N LEU A 108 16.01 13.77 12.89
CA LEU A 108 14.93 14.62 12.36
C LEU A 108 13.73 14.74 13.32
N GLY A 109 13.65 13.89 14.34
CA GLY A 109 12.53 13.84 15.30
C GLY A 109 11.39 12.93 14.85
N VAL A 110 11.61 12.06 13.86
CA VAL A 110 10.61 11.07 13.41
C VAL A 110 10.37 10.04 14.52
N THR A 111 9.11 9.73 14.76
CA THR A 111 8.69 8.74 15.76
C THR A 111 7.85 7.61 15.17
N ALA A 112 7.36 7.75 13.94
CA ALA A 112 6.62 6.70 13.24
C ALA A 112 6.97 6.66 11.76
N LEU A 113 7.13 5.46 11.21
CA LEU A 113 7.31 5.22 9.78
C LEU A 113 6.00 4.76 9.15
N TYR A 114 5.70 5.27 7.96
CA TYR A 114 4.67 4.73 7.08
C TYR A 114 5.33 4.24 5.79
N LEU A 115 5.25 2.93 5.53
CA LEU A 115 5.83 2.36 4.31
C LEU A 115 4.74 2.19 3.26
N ASN A 116 5.00 2.65 2.03
CA ASN A 116 4.30 2.16 0.85
C ASN A 116 4.40 0.61 0.75
N PRO A 117 3.57 -0.06 -0.07
CA PRO A 117 3.46 -1.52 -0.04
C PRO A 117 4.81 -2.22 -0.19
N VAL A 118 5.02 -3.24 0.65
CA VAL A 118 6.26 -4.01 0.73
C VAL A 118 6.07 -5.48 0.35
N PHE A 119 4.85 -5.90 0.10
CA PHE A 119 4.51 -7.28 -0.25
C PHE A 119 4.83 -7.57 -1.71
N ALA A 120 4.99 -8.86 -2.04
CA ALA A 120 5.42 -9.31 -3.36
C ALA A 120 4.51 -8.76 -4.47
N ALA A 121 5.12 -8.12 -5.46
CA ALA A 121 4.44 -7.59 -6.64
C ALA A 121 5.44 -7.18 -7.74
N PRO A 122 5.03 -7.17 -9.02
CA PRO A 122 5.94 -6.96 -10.13
C PRO A 122 6.25 -5.48 -10.39
N SER A 123 5.39 -4.55 -9.97
CA SER A 123 5.68 -3.12 -10.12
C SER A 123 6.61 -2.59 -9.03
N VAL A 124 7.20 -1.41 -9.26
CA VAL A 124 7.99 -0.70 -8.26
C VAL A 124 7.16 -0.21 -7.07
N HIS A 125 5.87 0.06 -7.27
CA HIS A 125 4.98 0.60 -6.24
C HIS A 125 4.25 -0.48 -5.43
N LYS A 126 4.22 -1.72 -5.93
CA LYS A 126 3.73 -2.92 -5.23
C LYS A 126 2.23 -2.95 -4.87
N TYR A 127 1.44 -1.95 -5.27
CA TYR A 127 -0.04 -1.97 -5.17
C TYR A 127 -0.73 -3.07 -5.99
N ASP A 128 -0.07 -3.63 -7.00
CA ASP A 128 -0.49 -4.79 -7.79
C ASP A 128 -0.07 -6.11 -7.12
N THR A 129 -0.46 -6.30 -5.85
CA THR A 129 0.01 -7.39 -4.98
C THR A 129 -0.19 -8.79 -5.59
N GLU A 130 0.86 -9.61 -5.57
CA GLU A 130 0.90 -11.02 -5.95
C GLU A 130 0.79 -11.97 -4.76
N ASP A 131 1.39 -11.59 -3.62
CA ASP A 131 1.30 -12.37 -2.39
C ASP A 131 1.35 -11.46 -1.15
N TYR A 132 0.22 -11.32 -0.46
CA TYR A 132 0.12 -10.52 0.78
C TYR A 132 0.90 -11.09 1.96
N ARG A 133 1.35 -12.36 1.89
CA ARG A 133 2.02 -13.05 3.00
C ARG A 133 3.53 -13.03 2.91
N ARG A 134 4.06 -12.53 1.79
CA ARG A 134 5.50 -12.48 1.54
C ARG A 134 5.91 -11.06 1.24
N VAL A 135 6.90 -10.58 1.97
CA VAL A 135 7.61 -9.36 1.61
C VAL A 135 8.36 -9.60 0.31
N ASP A 136 8.35 -8.60 -0.55
CA ASP A 136 8.96 -8.70 -1.87
C ASP A 136 10.45 -9.06 -1.79
N PRO A 137 10.94 -10.00 -2.61
CA PRO A 137 12.35 -10.36 -2.64
C PRO A 137 13.26 -9.16 -2.88
N GLN A 138 12.89 -8.18 -3.73
CA GLN A 138 13.69 -6.97 -4.00
C GLN A 138 13.95 -6.11 -2.75
N PHE A 139 13.07 -6.23 -1.76
CA PHE A 139 13.13 -5.55 -0.48
C PHE A 139 13.81 -6.39 0.63
N GLY A 140 14.28 -7.59 0.32
CA GLY A 140 15.02 -8.48 1.23
C GLY A 140 14.13 -9.52 1.95
N GLY A 141 12.86 -9.62 1.56
CA GLY A 141 11.93 -10.63 2.08
C GLY A 141 11.57 -10.48 3.56
N ASP A 142 10.87 -11.49 4.09
CA ASP A 142 10.28 -11.45 5.44
C ASP A 142 11.33 -11.20 6.54
N ALA A 143 12.53 -11.73 6.33
CA ALA A 143 13.65 -11.56 7.26
C ALA A 143 14.08 -10.09 7.36
N ALA A 144 14.10 -9.34 6.26
CA ALA A 144 14.43 -7.91 6.27
C ALA A 144 13.36 -7.10 6.99
N LEU A 145 12.07 -7.41 6.82
CA LEU A 145 10.99 -6.75 7.55
C LEU A 145 11.08 -7.02 9.06
N LEU A 146 11.40 -8.25 9.48
CA LEU A 146 11.62 -8.58 10.88
C LEU A 146 12.80 -7.80 11.49
N ARG A 147 13.92 -7.69 10.76
CA ARG A 147 15.07 -6.88 11.18
C ARG A 147 14.69 -5.40 11.31
N LEU A 148 14.03 -4.83 10.31
CA LEU A 148 13.56 -3.43 10.35
C LEU A 148 12.60 -3.20 11.52
N ARG A 149 11.67 -4.13 11.77
CA ARG A 149 10.74 -4.02 12.91
C ARG A 149 11.47 -4.06 14.25
N HIS A 150 12.44 -4.95 14.42
CA HIS A 150 13.25 -5.00 15.64
C HIS A 150 14.04 -3.70 15.84
N ASN A 151 14.64 -3.16 14.77
CA ASN A 151 15.46 -1.96 14.84
C ASN A 151 14.64 -0.69 15.07
N THR A 152 13.44 -0.58 14.48
CA THR A 152 12.49 0.51 14.77
C THR A 152 12.03 0.48 16.22
N GLN A 153 11.70 -0.71 16.77
CA GLN A 153 11.37 -0.84 18.19
C GLN A 153 12.52 -0.38 19.10
N ARG A 154 13.76 -0.76 18.81
CA ARG A 154 14.94 -0.29 19.55
C ARG A 154 15.16 1.21 19.43
N ALA A 155 14.83 1.80 18.28
CA ALA A 155 14.92 3.24 18.06
C ALA A 155 13.81 4.02 18.80
N GLY A 156 12.77 3.35 19.28
CA GLY A 156 11.56 3.97 19.83
C GLY A 156 10.58 4.43 18.75
N MET A 157 10.68 3.88 17.54
CA MET A 157 9.86 4.25 16.39
C MET A 157 8.74 3.22 16.14
N ARG A 158 7.57 3.73 15.79
CA ARG A 158 6.42 2.93 15.32
C ARG A 158 6.53 2.69 13.83
N MET A 159 5.80 1.70 13.32
CA MET A 159 5.78 1.37 11.91
C MET A 159 4.36 0.97 11.50
N ILE A 160 3.88 1.57 10.41
CA ILE A 160 2.63 1.27 9.72
C ILE A 160 2.97 0.78 8.31
N LEU A 161 2.30 -0.30 7.88
CA LEU A 161 2.40 -0.83 6.52
C LEU A 161 1.14 -0.45 5.73
N ASP A 162 1.30 -0.21 4.44
CA ASP A 162 0.20 -0.02 3.51
C ASP A 162 -0.50 -1.35 3.21
N GLY A 163 -1.80 -1.43 3.54
CA GLY A 163 -2.65 -2.61 3.35
C GLY A 163 -3.52 -2.48 2.10
N VAL A 164 -3.09 -3.08 0.99
CA VAL A 164 -3.76 -2.95 -0.31
C VAL A 164 -4.90 -3.96 -0.43
N PHE A 165 -6.00 -3.71 0.27
CA PHE A 165 -7.08 -4.71 0.38
C PHE A 165 -8.21 -4.50 -0.63
N ASN A 166 -8.30 -3.37 -1.31
CA ASN A 166 -9.41 -3.17 -2.27
C ASN A 166 -9.28 -4.06 -3.53
N HIS A 167 -8.07 -4.39 -3.96
CA HIS A 167 -7.76 -5.07 -5.21
C HIS A 167 -6.48 -5.87 -5.08
N THR A 168 -6.26 -6.84 -5.97
CA THR A 168 -4.96 -7.53 -6.13
C THR A 168 -4.25 -7.00 -7.38
N GLY A 169 -3.05 -7.50 -7.68
CA GLY A 169 -2.49 -7.47 -9.03
C GLY A 169 -3.16 -8.48 -9.96
N ASP A 170 -3.03 -8.30 -11.27
CA ASP A 170 -3.55 -9.24 -12.26
C ASP A 170 -2.71 -10.53 -12.41
N SER A 171 -1.51 -10.54 -11.85
CA SER A 171 -0.65 -11.73 -11.68
C SER A 171 -0.87 -12.47 -10.36
N HIS A 172 -1.69 -11.96 -9.43
CA HIS A 172 -1.98 -12.64 -8.17
C HIS A 172 -2.58 -14.04 -8.44
N PRO A 173 -2.18 -15.13 -7.74
CA PRO A 173 -2.66 -16.49 -8.04
C PRO A 173 -4.19 -16.67 -8.07
N TRP A 174 -4.92 -15.95 -7.22
CA TRP A 174 -6.39 -15.91 -7.26
C TRP A 174 -6.97 -15.40 -8.58
N PHE A 175 -6.27 -14.51 -9.29
CA PHE A 175 -6.71 -13.92 -10.55
C PHE A 175 -5.97 -14.51 -11.75
N ASP A 176 -4.63 -14.57 -11.70
CA ASP A 176 -3.75 -15.24 -12.65
C ASP A 176 -4.09 -14.95 -14.12
N ARG A 177 -4.19 -13.68 -14.50
CA ARG A 177 -4.52 -13.29 -15.88
C ARG A 177 -3.54 -13.87 -16.89
N HIS A 178 -2.27 -13.95 -16.50
CA HIS A 178 -1.16 -14.34 -17.36
C HIS A 178 -0.88 -15.84 -17.34
N GLN A 179 -1.77 -16.64 -16.73
CA GLN A 179 -1.73 -18.12 -16.73
C GLN A 179 -0.38 -18.67 -16.25
N GLN A 180 0.16 -18.07 -15.19
CA GLN A 180 1.39 -18.49 -14.52
C GLN A 180 1.13 -19.61 -13.49
N GLY A 181 -0.12 -19.75 -13.04
CA GLY A 181 -0.59 -20.79 -12.13
C GLY A 181 -1.63 -21.70 -12.77
N SER A 182 -2.50 -22.28 -11.95
CA SER A 182 -3.59 -23.16 -12.38
C SER A 182 -4.95 -22.66 -11.88
N GLY A 183 -5.81 -22.25 -12.82
CA GLY A 183 -7.24 -22.00 -12.56
C GLY A 183 -7.55 -20.69 -11.84
N GLY A 184 -6.84 -19.60 -12.15
CA GLY A 184 -7.17 -18.27 -11.61
C GLY A 184 -8.41 -17.67 -12.25
N ALA A 185 -9.12 -16.83 -11.48
CA ALA A 185 -10.42 -16.27 -11.86
C ALA A 185 -10.41 -15.45 -13.16
N GLY A 186 -9.26 -14.88 -13.51
CA GLY A 186 -9.08 -14.00 -14.66
C GLY A 186 -9.15 -14.71 -16.01
N HIS A 187 -8.91 -16.02 -16.06
CA HIS A 187 -9.00 -16.83 -17.28
C HIS A 187 -9.91 -18.06 -17.17
N ASP A 188 -10.19 -18.53 -15.94
CA ASP A 188 -11.01 -19.72 -15.69
C ASP A 188 -12.38 -19.34 -15.06
N PRO A 189 -13.51 -19.52 -15.77
CA PRO A 189 -14.86 -19.32 -15.24
C PRO A 189 -15.23 -20.27 -14.09
N ASP A 190 -14.61 -21.46 -14.03
CA ASP A 190 -14.86 -22.48 -13.01
C ASP A 190 -13.87 -22.39 -11.83
N SER A 191 -13.04 -21.34 -11.82
CA SER A 191 -12.05 -21.09 -10.76
C SER A 191 -12.69 -21.07 -9.37
N PRO A 192 -12.06 -21.71 -8.36
CA PRO A 192 -12.53 -21.59 -6.97
C PRO A 192 -12.47 -20.16 -6.43
N TRP A 193 -11.70 -19.27 -7.08
CA TRP A 193 -11.58 -17.86 -6.75
C TRP A 193 -12.48 -16.96 -7.62
N ARG A 194 -13.30 -17.52 -8.52
CA ARG A 194 -14.13 -16.72 -9.43
C ARG A 194 -15.00 -15.70 -8.70
N ASP A 195 -15.67 -16.13 -7.64
CA ASP A 195 -16.53 -15.29 -6.80
C ASP A 195 -15.78 -14.26 -5.93
N TRP A 196 -14.45 -14.26 -5.95
CA TRP A 196 -13.64 -13.26 -5.24
C TRP A 196 -13.52 -11.96 -6.04
N PHE A 197 -13.95 -11.96 -7.30
CA PHE A 197 -13.94 -10.81 -8.19
C PHE A 197 -15.33 -10.61 -8.80
N THR A 198 -15.62 -9.38 -9.25
CA THR A 198 -16.84 -9.10 -10.01
C THR A 198 -16.50 -9.00 -11.49
N PHE A 199 -17.29 -9.66 -12.34
CA PHE A 199 -17.15 -9.64 -13.79
C PHE A 199 -18.41 -9.04 -14.44
N SER A 200 -18.23 -8.31 -15.54
CA SER A 200 -19.31 -7.85 -16.41
C SER A 200 -19.91 -9.01 -17.21
N GLU A 201 -21.02 -8.75 -17.92
CA GLU A 201 -21.63 -9.73 -18.83
C GLU A 201 -20.68 -10.15 -19.97
N GLU A 202 -19.78 -9.26 -20.39
CA GLU A 202 -18.73 -9.52 -21.38
C GLU A 202 -17.51 -10.26 -20.78
N GLY A 203 -17.57 -10.65 -19.50
CA GLY A 203 -16.50 -11.38 -18.82
C GLY A 203 -15.32 -10.50 -18.40
N GLN A 204 -15.45 -9.18 -18.41
CA GLN A 204 -14.38 -8.27 -17.97
C GLN A 204 -14.43 -8.06 -16.46
N ALA A 205 -13.30 -8.22 -15.79
CA ALA A 205 -13.19 -7.98 -14.36
C ALA A 205 -13.33 -6.48 -14.04
N HIS A 206 -14.14 -6.16 -13.04
CA HIS A 206 -14.17 -4.84 -12.41
C HIS A 206 -12.82 -4.55 -11.78
N ASN A 207 -12.38 -3.30 -11.86
CA ASN A 207 -11.03 -2.92 -11.49
C ASN A 207 -10.99 -1.56 -10.79
N TRP A 208 -9.85 -1.27 -10.17
CA TRP A 208 -9.63 0.01 -9.51
C TRP A 208 -9.42 1.11 -10.56
N LEU A 209 -10.32 2.09 -10.60
CA LEU A 209 -10.27 3.28 -11.48
C LEU A 209 -10.05 3.00 -12.99
N GLY A 210 -10.45 1.84 -13.50
CA GLY A 210 -10.26 1.49 -14.91
C GLY A 210 -8.94 0.76 -15.21
N TYR A 211 -8.05 0.59 -14.23
CA TYR A 211 -6.76 -0.08 -14.44
C TYR A 211 -6.94 -1.60 -14.50
N ALA A 212 -6.89 -2.16 -15.70
CA ALA A 212 -7.09 -3.60 -15.90
C ALA A 212 -6.15 -4.46 -15.04
N SER A 213 -4.93 -3.99 -14.73
CA SER A 213 -3.95 -4.70 -13.90
C SER A 213 -4.33 -4.79 -12.40
N LEU A 214 -5.40 -4.11 -11.97
CA LEU A 214 -5.82 -4.02 -10.57
C LEU A 214 -7.26 -4.55 -10.39
N PRO A 215 -7.49 -5.86 -10.56
CA PRO A 215 -8.81 -6.47 -10.40
C PRO A 215 -9.32 -6.31 -8.97
N LYS A 216 -10.57 -5.84 -8.85
CA LYS A 216 -11.18 -5.49 -7.55
C LYS A 216 -11.74 -6.73 -6.85
N LEU A 217 -11.43 -6.85 -5.56
CA LEU A 217 -11.98 -7.89 -4.70
C LEU A 217 -13.46 -7.65 -4.37
N ASP A 218 -14.28 -8.71 -4.38
CA ASP A 218 -15.70 -8.68 -4.03
C ASP A 218 -15.94 -9.09 -2.57
N TYR A 219 -16.05 -8.08 -1.72
CA TYR A 219 -16.33 -8.25 -0.29
C TYR A 219 -17.77 -8.69 0.03
N ARG A 220 -18.66 -8.85 -0.94
CA ARG A 220 -20.01 -9.40 -0.67
C ARG A 220 -20.00 -10.92 -0.55
N ARG A 221 -18.90 -11.57 -0.97
CA ARG A 221 -18.74 -13.03 -0.94
C ARG A 221 -17.83 -13.42 0.23
N PRO A 222 -18.31 -14.21 1.22
CA PRO A 222 -17.59 -14.44 2.48
C PRO A 222 -16.26 -15.21 2.35
N ALA A 223 -16.05 -15.94 1.26
CA ALA A 223 -14.91 -16.84 1.10
C ALA A 223 -13.58 -16.07 1.03
N GLY A 224 -13.50 -15.01 0.22
CA GLY A 224 -12.27 -14.23 0.06
C GLY A 224 -11.89 -13.38 1.28
N GLN A 225 -12.87 -12.95 2.08
CA GLN A 225 -12.64 -12.10 3.24
C GLN A 225 -11.81 -12.77 4.34
N ARG A 226 -11.95 -14.09 4.51
CA ARG A 226 -11.30 -14.82 5.61
C ARG A 226 -9.80 -14.97 5.40
N ASP A 227 -9.33 -14.96 4.17
CA ASP A 227 -7.92 -15.18 3.85
C ASP A 227 -7.10 -13.90 3.87
N LEU A 228 -7.68 -12.71 3.64
CA LEU A 228 -6.97 -11.43 3.80
C LEU A 228 -6.76 -11.02 5.26
N CYS A 229 -7.66 -11.45 6.16
CA CYS A 229 -7.63 -11.08 7.57
C CYS A 229 -6.98 -12.13 8.49
N ARG A 230 -6.35 -13.18 7.94
CA ARG A 230 -5.64 -14.25 8.65
C ARG A 230 -4.15 -14.22 8.38
#